data_AF-W1YSY0-F1
#
_entry.id   AF-W1YSY0-F1
#
_cell.length_a   1.000
_cell.length_b   1.000
_cell.length_c   1.000
_cell.angle_alpha   90.00
_cell.angle_beta   90.00
_cell.angle_gamma   90.00
#
_symmetry.space_group_name_H-M   'P 1'
#
loop_
_entity.id
_entity.type
_entity.pdbx_description
1 polymer ?
#
loop_
_entity_poly.entity_id
_entity_poly.type
_entity_poly.pdbx_seq_one_letter_code
_entity_poly.pdbx_strand_id
1 'polypeptide(L)'
;LPAAAVTVVGAAVFIALSVGQWRSYRVPSWDLAIFSQLAKDYAHLQAPIVPIKGEGFNLLGDHFHPILVLLAPAWGIAPSPLTLLIVQDLLLAVSAW
;
A
#
# COMPACT_ATOMS: atom_id res chain seq x y z
N LEU A 1 21.34 -11.08 14.89
CA LEU A 1 21.75 -11.59 13.55
C LEU A 1 20.67 -12.45 12.90
N PRO A 2 20.03 -13.43 13.57
CA PRO A 2 18.97 -14.24 12.96
C PRO A 2 17.74 -13.41 12.55
N ALA A 3 17.25 -12.52 13.43
CA ALA A 3 16.13 -11.62 13.14
C ALA A 3 16.37 -10.76 11.89
N ALA A 4 17.58 -10.19 11.77
CA ALA A 4 17.98 -9.43 10.59
C ALA A 4 17.93 -10.23 9.30
N ALA A 5 18.43 -11.45 9.33
CA ALA A 5 18.38 -12.33 8.17
C ALA A 5 16.92 -12.65 7.80
N VAL A 6 16.06 -12.95 8.79
CA VAL A 6 14.64 -13.22 8.57
C VAL A 6 13.93 -12.01 7.96
N THR A 7 14.14 -10.81 8.49
CA THR A 7 13.54 -9.58 7.94
C THR A 7 14.00 -9.32 6.51
N VAL A 8 15.30 -9.40 6.21
CA VAL A 8 15.81 -9.12 4.85
C VAL A 8 15.32 -10.17 3.85
N VAL A 9 15.39 -11.46 4.21
CA VAL A 9 14.92 -12.54 3.35
C VAL A 9 13.40 -12.46 3.17
N GLY A 10 12.65 -12.21 4.25
CA GLY A 10 11.20 -12.05 4.22
C GLY A 10 10.79 -10.90 3.29
N ALA A 11 11.40 -9.72 3.43
CA ALA A 11 11.14 -8.57 2.57
C ALA A 11 11.40 -8.90 1.09
N ALA A 12 12.54 -9.53 0.78
CA ALA A 12 12.88 -9.89 -0.59
C ALA A 12 11.88 -10.88 -1.21
N VAL A 13 11.48 -11.91 -0.44
CA VAL A 13 10.52 -12.92 -0.88
C VAL A 13 9.13 -12.32 -1.10
N PHE A 14 8.61 -11.56 -0.13
CA PHE A 14 7.29 -10.96 -0.24
C PHE A 14 7.22 -9.95 -1.40
N ILE A 15 8.22 -9.07 -1.55
CA ILE A 15 8.29 -8.13 -2.68
C ILE A 15 8.32 -8.88 -4.01
N ALA A 16 9.12 -9.94 -4.14
CA ALA A 16 9.19 -10.72 -5.38
C ALA A 16 7.83 -11.35 -5.73
N LEU A 17 7.12 -11.87 -4.74
CA LEU A 17 5.77 -12.41 -4.90
C LEU A 17 4.76 -11.34 -5.31
N SER A 18 4.71 -10.22 -4.59
CA SER A 18 3.82 -9.08 -4.86
C SER A 18 4.07 -8.51 -6.27
N VAL A 19 5.32 -8.31 -6.67
CA VAL A 19 5.68 -7.85 -8.02
C VAL A 19 5.25 -8.85 -9.09
N GLY A 20 5.46 -10.14 -8.87
CA GLY A 20 5.06 -11.20 -9.80
C GLY A 20 3.54 -11.26 -9.98
N GLN A 21 2.78 -11.16 -8.89
CA GLN A 21 1.32 -11.12 -8.92
C GLN A 21 0.80 -9.87 -9.62
N TRP A 22 1.37 -8.70 -9.28
CA TRP A 22 1.04 -7.41 -9.90
C TRP A 22 1.25 -7.42 -11.42
N ARG A 23 2.43 -7.85 -11.88
CA ARG A 23 2.77 -7.88 -13.32
C ARG A 23 1.94 -8.88 -14.11
N SER A 24 1.50 -9.96 -13.48
CA SER A 24 0.69 -11.00 -14.14
C SER A 24 -0.81 -10.77 -14.02
N TYR A 25 -1.24 -9.72 -13.33
CA TYR A 25 -2.67 -9.43 -13.06
C TYR A 25 -3.43 -10.62 -12.47
N ARG A 26 -2.75 -11.55 -11.79
CA ARG A 26 -3.33 -12.81 -11.32
C ARG A 26 -4.28 -12.62 -10.14
N VAL A 27 -4.09 -11.57 -9.36
CA VAL A 27 -4.84 -11.30 -8.13
C VAL A 27 -5.34 -9.86 -8.18
N PRO A 28 -6.45 -9.58 -8.88
CA PRO A 28 -7.07 -8.27 -8.82
C PRO A 28 -7.51 -8.00 -7.37
N SER A 29 -7.20 -6.80 -6.87
CA SER A 29 -7.53 -6.42 -5.50
C SER A 29 -8.31 -5.11 -5.50
N TRP A 30 -9.54 -5.20 -4.98
CA TRP A 30 -10.41 -4.04 -4.78
C TRP A 30 -9.80 -3.09 -3.74
N ASP A 31 -9.27 -3.65 -2.64
CA ASP A 31 -8.65 -2.88 -1.56
C ASP A 31 -7.41 -2.12 -2.04
N LEU A 32 -6.55 -2.76 -2.83
CA LEU A 32 -5.37 -2.10 -3.36
C LEU A 32 -5.74 -0.87 -4.20
N ALA A 33 -6.82 -0.95 -4.97
CA ALA A 33 -7.30 0.18 -5.75
C ALA A 33 -7.92 1.28 -4.87
N ILE A 34 -8.69 0.94 -3.83
CA ILE A 34 -9.20 1.92 -2.83
C ILE A 34 -8.03 2.66 -2.19
N PHE A 35 -7.06 1.92 -1.62
CA PHE A 35 -5.96 2.52 -0.88
C PHE A 35 -4.99 3.28 -1.77
N SER A 36 -4.88 2.91 -3.05
CA SER A 36 -4.11 3.69 -4.03
C SER A 36 -4.75 5.04 -4.32
N GLN A 37 -6.08 5.10 -4.46
CA GLN A 37 -6.80 6.37 -4.63
C GLN A 37 -6.64 7.26 -3.38
N LEU A 38 -6.77 6.68 -2.19
CA LEU A 38 -6.51 7.39 -0.93
C LEU A 38 -5.07 7.90 -0.83
N ALA A 39 -4.06 7.05 -1.11
CA ALA A 39 -2.66 7.42 -0.95
C ALA A 39 -2.26 8.53 -1.92
N LYS A 40 -2.79 8.48 -3.15
CA LYS A 40 -2.65 9.53 -4.15
C LYS A 40 -3.21 10.86 -3.64
N ASP A 41 -4.43 10.88 -3.13
CA ASP A 41 -5.06 12.12 -2.67
C ASP A 41 -4.35 12.69 -1.44
N TYR A 42 -3.96 11.86 -0.48
CA TYR A 42 -3.15 12.30 0.66
C TYR A 42 -1.77 12.84 0.23
N ALA A 43 -1.12 12.25 -0.78
CA ALA A 43 0.14 12.76 -1.33
C ALA A 43 0.00 14.17 -1.95
N HIS A 44 -1.21 14.53 -2.40
CA HIS A 44 -1.55 15.86 -2.90
C HIS A 44 -2.25 16.76 -1.87
N LEU A 45 -2.24 16.36 -0.59
CA LEU A 45 -2.89 17.09 0.51
C LEU A 45 -4.39 17.33 0.25
N GLN A 46 -5.05 16.39 -0.42
CA GLN A 46 -6.49 16.42 -0.71
C GLN A 46 -7.25 15.49 0.25
N ALA A 47 -8.57 15.68 0.34
CA ALA A 47 -9.45 14.72 0.98
C ALA A 47 -9.39 13.37 0.23
N PRO A 48 -9.50 12.22 0.92
CA PRO A 48 -9.33 10.91 0.30
C PRO A 48 -10.62 10.49 -0.43
N ILE A 49 -10.82 11.02 -1.63
CA ILE A 49 -11.98 10.68 -2.46
C ILE A 49 -11.63 9.41 -3.25
N VAL A 50 -12.45 8.37 -3.08
CA VAL A 50 -12.21 7.04 -3.64
C VAL A 50 -13.32 6.64 -4.63
N PRO A 51 -13.28 7.12 -5.90
CA PRO A 51 -14.30 6.83 -6.90
C PRO A 51 -14.63 5.36 -7.10
N ILE A 52 -13.71 4.45 -6.79
CA ILE A 52 -13.97 3.00 -6.90
C ILE A 52 -15.10 2.52 -5.97
N LYS A 53 -15.35 3.23 -4.86
CA LYS A 53 -16.48 2.95 -3.95
C LYS A 53 -17.76 3.69 -4.34
N GLY A 54 -17.68 4.65 -5.26
CA GLY A 54 -18.79 5.52 -5.67
C GLY A 54 -18.31 6.94 -5.96
N GLU A 55 -19.07 7.66 -6.79
CA GLU A 55 -18.76 9.06 -7.13
C GLU A 55 -18.75 9.94 -5.87
N GLY A 56 -17.70 10.75 -5.70
CA GLY A 56 -17.55 11.65 -4.56
C GLY A 56 -17.38 10.95 -3.20
N PHE A 57 -17.17 9.63 -3.15
CA PHE A 57 -17.06 8.90 -1.89
C PHE A 57 -15.83 9.33 -1.11
N ASN A 58 -16.01 10.04 0.01
CA ASN A 58 -14.92 10.40 0.91
C ASN A 58 -14.68 9.27 1.92
N LEU A 59 -13.48 8.67 1.89
CA LEU A 59 -13.15 7.51 2.74
C LEU A 59 -13.11 7.85 4.24
N LEU A 60 -13.02 9.13 4.62
CA LEU A 60 -13.12 9.53 6.04
C LEU A 60 -14.49 9.22 6.65
N GLY A 61 -15.55 9.14 5.83
CA GLY A 61 -16.89 8.74 6.26
C GLY A 61 -17.11 7.22 6.34
N ASP A 62 -16.10 6.44 5.96
CA ASP A 62 -16.06 4.99 6.14
C ASP A 62 -15.24 4.64 7.40
N HIS A 63 -14.81 3.38 7.54
CA HIS A 63 -13.80 2.97 8.51
C HIS A 63 -12.58 3.89 8.43
N PHE A 64 -12.42 4.71 9.46
CA PHE A 64 -11.38 5.73 9.50
C PHE A 64 -10.05 5.13 9.95
N HIS A 65 -9.01 5.29 9.12
CA HIS A 65 -7.66 4.76 9.37
C HIS A 65 -6.64 5.92 9.36
N PRO A 66 -6.44 6.64 10.47
CA PRO A 66 -5.52 7.80 10.53
C PRO A 66 -4.09 7.48 10.07
N ILE A 67 -3.61 6.27 10.38
CA ILE A 67 -2.24 5.85 10.09
C ILE A 67 -1.93 5.83 8.58
N LEU A 68 -2.94 5.71 7.73
CA LEU A 68 -2.74 5.65 6.27
C LEU A 68 -2.25 6.96 5.66
N VAL A 69 -2.29 8.08 6.39
CA VAL A 69 -1.63 9.33 5.97
C VAL A 69 -0.13 9.11 5.74
N LEU A 70 0.49 8.16 6.46
CA LEU A 70 1.91 7.81 6.28
C LEU A 70 2.22 7.13 4.94
N LEU A 71 1.21 6.73 4.16
CA LEU A 71 1.42 6.24 2.79
C LEU A 71 1.71 7.37 1.79
N ALA A 72 1.35 8.62 2.13
CA ALA A 72 1.50 9.77 1.24
C ALA A 72 2.95 10.03 0.80
N PRO A 73 3.98 10.01 1.69
CA PRO A 73 5.36 10.17 1.26
C PRO A 73 5.83 9.04 0.33
N ALA A 74 5.44 7.79 0.62
CA ALA A 74 5.80 6.64 -0.22
C ALA A 74 5.21 6.79 -1.63
N TRP A 75 3.92 7.16 -1.72
CA TRP A 75 3.27 7.46 -3.00
C TRP A 75 3.93 8.63 -3.72
N GLY A 76 4.31 9.69 -3.01
CA GLY A 76 5.01 10.84 -3.58
C GLY A 76 6.36 10.49 -4.21
N ILE A 77 7.09 9.52 -3.65
CA ILE A 77 8.36 9.01 -4.19
C ILE A 77 8.12 8.12 -5.42
N ALA A 78 7.12 7.23 -5.34
CA ALA A 78 6.79 6.29 -6.40
C ALA A 78 5.25 6.15 -6.52
N PRO A 79 4.59 6.91 -7.42
CA PRO A 79 3.13 6.98 -7.49
C PRO A 79 2.55 5.76 -8.23
N SER A 80 2.51 4.63 -7.55
CA SER A 80 2.03 3.35 -8.09
C SER A 80 1.34 2.51 -7.00
N PRO A 81 0.28 1.74 -7.31
CA PRO A 81 -0.26 0.75 -6.38
C PRO A 81 0.79 -0.28 -5.92
N LEU A 82 1.78 -0.60 -6.77
CA LEU A 82 2.87 -1.50 -6.38
C LEU A 82 3.68 -0.95 -5.20
N THR A 83 3.76 0.36 -5.04
CA THR A 83 4.43 1.01 -3.89
C THR A 83 3.76 0.62 -2.57
N LEU A 84 2.42 0.53 -2.55
CA LEU A 84 1.68 0.16 -1.35
C LEU A 84 1.93 -1.31 -0.97
N LEU A 85 2.02 -2.19 -1.97
CA LEU A 85 2.40 -3.60 -1.76
C LEU A 85 3.82 -3.69 -1.17
N ILE A 86 4.78 -2.96 -1.73
CA ILE A 86 6.15 -2.96 -1.22
C ILE A 86 6.20 -2.42 0.22
N VAL A 87 5.47 -1.35 0.54
CA VAL A 87 5.38 -0.84 1.92
C VAL A 87 4.80 -1.90 2.85
N GLN A 88 3.72 -2.57 2.46
CA GLN A 88 3.12 -3.65 3.23
C GLN A 88 4.10 -4.81 3.45
N ASP A 89 4.81 -5.24 2.41
CA ASP A 89 5.79 -6.32 2.47
C ASP A 89 6.95 -6.00 3.41
N LEU A 90 7.43 -4.75 3.39
CA LEU A 90 8.47 -4.26 4.30
C LEU A 90 7.97 -4.23 5.75
N LEU A 91 6.78 -3.69 6.00
CA LEU A 91 6.20 -3.64 7.35
C LEU A 91 5.97 -5.05 7.91
N LEU A 92 5.49 -5.98 7.08
CA LEU A 92 5.31 -7.38 7.47
C LEU A 92 6.65 -8.02 7.82
N ALA A 93 7.68 -7.84 6.99
CA ALA A 93 9.00 -8.40 7.25
C ALA A 93 9.69 -7.81 8.50
N VAL A 94 9.52 -6.50 8.74
CA VAL A 94 10.05 -5.82 9.93
C VAL A 94 9.32 -6.26 11.20
N SER A 95 8.05 -6.64 11.13
CA SER A 95 7.32 -7.15 12.31
C SER A 95 7.85 -8.47 12.86
N ALA A 96 8.69 -9.18 12.10
CA ALA A 96 9.38 -10.40 12.51
C ALA A 96 10.76 -10.15 13.15
N TRP A 97 11.15 -8.87 13.35
CA TRP A 97 12.41 -8.50 13.99
C TRP A 97 12.36 -8.61 15.51
#